data_AF-A0A969RQC8-F1
#
_entry.id   AF-A0A969RQC8-F1
#
_cell.length_a   1.000
_cell.length_b   1.000
_cell.length_c   1.000
_cell.angle_alpha   90.00
_cell.angle_beta   90.00
_cell.angle_gamma   90.00
#
_symmetry.space_group_name_H-M   'P 1'
#
loop_
_entity.id
_entity.type
_entity.pdbx_description
1 polymer ?
#
loop_
_entity_poly.entity_id
_entity_poly.type
_entity_poly.pdbx_seq_one_letter_code
_entity_poly.pdbx_strand_id
1 'polypeptide(L)'
;MPHKTRVTPRKQPKQDRSKMTVDAILTAAAHILTEDGYDTASTNRIAERAGVSIGSLYQYFPNKEAIMTALRERHIDEMAEIVEAAVNQTAQQPIEVALHELVKACVAAHRIDPTLHQVLDEQVPRLNQSSAEAKIILLLREFLVQRHDRI
;
A
#
# COMPACT_ATOMS: atom_id res chain seq x y z
N MET A 1 -4.79 31.09 -0.68
CA MET A 1 -3.78 30.31 -1.42
C MET A 1 -3.88 28.87 -0.95
N PRO A 2 -4.31 27.88 -1.76
CA PRO A 2 -4.31 26.50 -1.31
C PRO A 2 -2.86 26.01 -1.21
N HIS A 3 -2.43 25.60 -0.02
CA HIS A 3 -1.13 24.94 0.15
C HIS A 3 -1.22 23.57 -0.54
N LYS A 4 -0.39 23.35 -1.58
CA LYS A 4 -0.15 22.01 -2.13
C LYS A 4 0.37 21.13 -0.98
N THR A 5 -0.47 20.22 -0.48
CA THR A 5 -0.08 19.23 0.52
C THR A 5 1.11 18.46 -0.04
N ARG A 6 2.27 18.54 0.63
CA ARG A 6 3.45 17.75 0.23
C ARG A 6 3.16 16.29 0.55
N VAL A 7 3.15 15.44 -0.47
CA VAL A 7 2.76 14.02 -0.37
C VAL A 7 3.98 13.11 -0.28
N THR A 8 5.19 13.64 -0.48
CA THR A 8 6.41 12.84 -0.50
C THR A 8 7.17 12.89 0.83
N PRO A 9 7.80 11.79 1.26
CA PRO A 9 8.73 11.78 2.40
C PRO A 9 9.87 12.78 2.22
N ARG A 10 10.31 13.42 3.30
CA ARG A 10 11.36 14.46 3.28
C ARG A 10 12.78 13.88 3.21
N LYS A 11 13.01 12.67 3.74
CA LYS A 11 14.31 11.98 3.76
C LYS A 11 14.13 10.48 3.61
N GLN A 12 14.93 9.86 2.74
CA GLN A 12 15.07 8.41 2.67
C GLN A 12 16.02 7.92 3.80
N PRO A 13 15.63 6.90 4.58
CA PRO A 13 16.45 6.38 5.67
C PRO A 13 17.70 5.66 5.12
N LYS A 14 18.90 6.18 5.43
CA LYS A 14 20.19 5.58 5.00
C LYS A 14 20.87 4.71 6.07
N GLN A 15 20.53 4.89 7.35
CA GLN A 15 21.11 4.15 8.48
C GLN A 15 20.08 3.18 9.07
N ASP A 16 20.52 2.07 9.66
CA ASP A 16 19.63 1.01 10.19
C ASP A 16 18.59 1.56 11.18
N ARG A 17 19.03 2.46 12.08
CA ARG A 17 18.12 3.13 13.03
C ARG A 17 17.04 3.96 12.34
N SER A 18 17.36 4.63 11.22
CA SER A 18 16.37 5.38 10.44
C SER A 18 15.38 4.47 9.74
N LYS A 19 15.83 3.31 9.23
CA LYS A 19 14.94 2.31 8.61
C LYS A 19 13.96 1.75 9.64
N MET A 20 14.45 1.37 10.82
CA MET A 20 13.60 0.90 11.93
C MET A 20 12.57 1.95 12.35
N THR A 21 12.95 3.22 12.36
CA THR A 21 12.01 4.31 12.72
C THR A 21 10.90 4.45 11.67
N VAL A 22 11.26 4.43 10.39
CA VAL A 22 10.27 4.51 9.30
C VAL A 22 9.36 3.29 9.32
N ASP A 23 9.92 2.09 9.51
CA ASP A 23 9.14 0.86 9.60
C ASP A 23 8.14 0.89 10.77
N ALA A 24 8.57 1.30 11.97
CA ALA A 24 7.69 1.47 13.12
C ALA A 24 6.55 2.46 12.84
N ILE A 25 6.84 3.58 12.17
CA ILE A 25 5.82 4.57 11.78
C ILE A 25 4.80 3.97 10.80
N LEU A 26 5.27 3.29 9.75
CA LEU A 26 4.38 2.72 8.73
C LEU A 26 3.54 1.56 9.29
N THR A 27 4.11 0.73 10.15
CA THR A 27 3.40 -0.36 10.84
C THR A 27 2.34 0.19 11.80
N ALA A 28 2.65 1.22 12.58
CA ALA A 28 1.65 1.89 13.42
C ALA A 28 0.53 2.54 12.58
N ALA A 29 0.88 3.16 11.45
CA ALA A 29 -0.09 3.73 10.53
C ALA A 29 -1.01 2.66 9.93
N ALA A 30 -0.47 1.51 9.52
CA ALA A 30 -1.25 0.38 9.03
C ALA A 30 -2.27 -0.09 10.06
N HIS A 31 -1.86 -0.30 11.31
CA HIS A 31 -2.77 -0.74 12.37
C HIS A 31 -3.89 0.27 12.66
N ILE A 32 -3.56 1.57 12.74
CA ILE A 32 -4.59 2.59 12.96
C ILE A 32 -5.56 2.62 11.77
N LEU A 33 -5.03 2.47 10.55
CA LEU A 33 -5.84 2.51 9.34
C LEU A 33 -6.79 1.32 9.27
N THR A 34 -6.37 0.11 9.64
CA THR A 34 -7.21 -1.10 9.63
C THR A 34 -8.18 -1.18 10.80
N GLU A 35 -7.82 -0.68 11.99
CA GLU A 35 -8.67 -0.72 13.19
C GLU A 35 -9.66 0.46 13.24
N ASP A 36 -9.20 1.67 12.92
CA ASP A 36 -9.92 2.92 13.19
C ASP A 36 -10.27 3.73 11.93
N GLY A 37 -9.75 3.35 10.76
CA GLY A 37 -10.00 4.04 9.48
C GLY A 37 -9.15 5.30 9.24
N TYR A 38 -9.28 5.86 8.03
CA TYR A 38 -8.44 6.97 7.56
C TYR A 38 -8.68 8.31 8.31
N ASP A 39 -9.93 8.60 8.65
CA ASP A 39 -10.32 9.89 9.23
C ASP A 39 -9.80 10.06 10.66
N THR A 40 -9.69 8.97 11.41
CA THR A 40 -9.21 8.96 12.80
C THR A 40 -7.68 8.99 12.89
N ALA A 41 -6.99 8.61 11.81
CA ALA A 41 -5.55 8.66 11.74
C ALA A 41 -5.03 10.10 11.83
N SER A 42 -3.99 10.31 12.64
CA SER A 42 -3.27 11.58 12.80
C SER A 42 -1.79 11.33 13.06
N THR A 43 -0.93 12.30 12.74
CA THR A 43 0.53 12.20 12.98
C THR A 43 0.86 11.97 14.46
N ASN A 44 0.10 12.57 15.37
CA ASN A 44 0.29 12.38 16.82
C ASN A 44 -0.03 10.94 17.24
N ARG A 45 -1.20 10.41 16.84
CA ARG A 45 -1.63 9.05 17.18
C ARG A 45 -0.71 7.99 16.57
N ILE A 46 -0.23 8.24 15.36
CA ILE A 46 0.76 7.37 14.69
C ILE A 46 2.10 7.42 15.44
N ALA A 47 2.61 8.61 15.81
CA ALA A 47 3.87 8.73 16.56
C ALA A 47 3.80 8.02 17.91
N GLU A 48 2.69 8.21 18.64
CA GLU A 48 2.42 7.56 19.92
C GLU A 48 2.42 6.03 19.78
N ARG A 49 1.63 5.48 18.84
CA ARG A 49 1.56 4.04 18.60
C ARG A 49 2.89 3.45 18.11
N ALA A 50 3.66 4.20 17.32
CA ALA A 50 4.98 3.79 16.85
C ALA A 50 6.07 3.86 17.95
N GLY A 51 5.78 4.46 19.11
CA GLY A 51 6.77 4.66 20.16
C GLY A 51 7.89 5.65 19.77
N VAL A 52 7.59 6.61 18.88
CA VAL A 52 8.54 7.62 18.40
C VAL A 52 8.11 9.02 18.81
N SER A 53 9.06 9.95 18.95
CA SER A 53 8.70 11.34 19.19
C SER A 53 8.03 11.96 17.96
N ILE A 54 7.10 12.89 18.17
CA ILE A 54 6.45 13.63 17.08
C ILE A 54 7.48 14.39 16.21
N GLY A 55 8.54 14.91 16.83
CA GLY A 55 9.65 15.55 16.12
C GLY A 55 10.40 14.57 15.21
N SER A 56 10.65 13.35 15.67
CA SER A 56 11.26 12.28 14.86
C SER A 56 10.38 11.90 13.68
N LEU A 57 9.06 11.79 13.86
CA LEU A 57 8.14 11.53 12.76
C LEU A 57 8.21 12.63 11.70
N TYR A 58 8.15 13.91 12.11
CA TYR A 58 8.19 15.05 11.19
C TYR A 58 9.53 15.22 10.43
N GLN A 59 10.60 14.56 10.88
CA GLN A 59 11.85 14.48 10.11
C GLN A 59 11.70 13.65 8.83
N TYR A 60 10.82 12.64 8.83
CA TYR A 60 10.57 11.76 7.69
C TYR A 60 9.30 12.15 6.95
N PHE A 61 8.20 12.39 7.67
CA PHE A 61 6.89 12.59 7.08
C PHE A 61 6.32 13.97 7.45
N PRO A 62 6.11 14.87 6.48
CA PRO A 62 5.62 16.22 6.76
C PRO A 62 4.18 16.26 7.30
N ASN A 63 3.37 15.24 7.02
CA ASN A 63 1.94 15.19 7.30
C ASN A 63 1.43 13.74 7.20
N LYS A 64 0.13 13.54 7.49
CA LYS A 64 -0.54 12.24 7.41
C LYS A 64 -0.51 11.67 6.00
N GLU A 65 -0.73 12.51 5.00
CA GLU A 65 -0.83 12.12 3.60
C GLU A 65 0.48 11.49 3.11
N ALA A 66 1.63 12.03 3.49
CA ALA A 66 2.92 11.45 3.16
C ALA A 66 3.18 10.10 3.84
N ILE A 67 2.64 9.88 5.04
CA ILE A 67 2.68 8.56 5.69
C ILE A 67 1.83 7.57 4.90
N MET A 68 0.61 7.97 4.54
CA MET A 68 -0.34 7.11 3.83
C MET A 68 0.14 6.76 2.42
N THR A 69 0.79 7.70 1.73
CA THR A 69 1.43 7.42 0.44
C THR A 69 2.58 6.45 0.58
N ALA A 70 3.48 6.64 1.55
CA ALA A 70 4.58 5.69 1.78
C ALA A 70 4.08 4.31 2.23
N LEU A 71 3.01 4.25 3.02
CA LEU A 71 2.37 3.01 3.42
C LEU A 71 1.75 2.29 2.20
N ARG A 72 1.09 3.03 1.31
CA ARG A 72 0.57 2.50 0.06
C ARG A 72 1.69 1.95 -0.83
N GLU A 73 2.77 2.71 -1.01
CA GLU A 73 3.93 2.28 -1.79
C GLU A 73 4.50 0.97 -1.21
N ARG A 74 4.73 0.89 0.11
CA ARG A 74 5.17 -0.34 0.76
C ARG A 74 4.24 -1.53 0.50
N HIS A 75 2.92 -1.31 0.64
CA HIS A 75 1.92 -2.36 0.37
C HIS A 75 1.90 -2.80 -1.10
N ILE A 76 2.07 -1.87 -2.04
CA ILE A 76 2.16 -2.17 -3.47
C ILE A 76 3.43 -2.94 -3.77
N ASP A 77 4.57 -2.56 -3.19
CA ASP A 77 5.85 -3.26 -3.38
C ASP A 77 5.76 -4.71 -2.88
N GLU A 78 5.17 -4.94 -1.69
CA GLU A 78 4.91 -6.29 -1.15
C GLU A 78 4.02 -7.12 -2.07
N MET A 79 2.98 -6.52 -2.66
CA MET A 79 2.13 -7.18 -3.65
C MET A 79 2.86 -7.45 -4.96
N ALA A 80 3.71 -6.53 -5.41
CA ALA A 80 4.47 -6.62 -6.65
C ALA A 80 5.48 -7.77 -6.57
N GLU A 81 6.16 -7.96 -5.43
CA GLU A 81 7.10 -9.07 -5.23
C GLU A 81 6.48 -10.44 -5.51
N ILE A 82 5.22 -10.66 -5.10
CA ILE A 82 4.49 -11.91 -5.36
C ILE A 82 4.22 -12.10 -6.84
N VAL A 83 3.79 -11.04 -7.52
CA VAL A 83 3.47 -11.08 -8.96
C VAL A 83 4.75 -11.23 -9.77
N GLU A 84 5.82 -10.52 -9.44
CA GLU A 84 7.14 -10.64 -10.07
C GLU A 84 7.71 -12.05 -9.92
N ALA A 85 7.59 -12.67 -8.75
CA ALA A 85 7.98 -14.05 -8.54
C ALA A 85 7.23 -15.00 -9.49
N ALA A 86 5.91 -14.81 -9.65
CA ALA A 86 5.10 -15.61 -10.57
C ALA A 86 5.45 -15.37 -12.05
N VAL A 87 5.70 -14.11 -12.45
CA VAL A 87 6.19 -13.77 -13.80
C VAL A 87 7.50 -14.52 -14.09
N ASN A 88 8.46 -14.47 -13.16
CA ASN A 88 9.75 -15.13 -13.33
C ASN A 88 9.63 -16.65 -13.41
N GLN A 89 8.76 -17.26 -12.59
CA GLN A 89 8.52 -18.71 -12.60
C GLN A 89 7.81 -19.20 -13.88
N THR A 90 7.01 -18.33 -14.50
CA THR A 90 6.20 -18.67 -15.67
C THR A 90 6.82 -18.23 -17.00
N ALA A 91 8.00 -17.61 -16.99
CA ALA A 91 8.60 -16.96 -18.16
C ALA A 91 8.81 -17.86 -19.39
N GLN A 92 8.94 -19.18 -19.19
CA GLN A 92 9.12 -20.17 -20.27
C GLN A 92 7.91 -21.10 -20.46
N GLN A 93 6.81 -20.82 -19.75
CA GLN A 93 5.59 -21.63 -19.83
C GLN A 93 4.73 -21.19 -21.04
N PRO A 94 3.86 -22.08 -21.55
CA PRO A 94 2.80 -21.68 -22.47
C PRO A 94 1.96 -20.55 -21.87
N ILE A 95 1.47 -19.64 -22.71
CA ILE A 95 0.79 -18.42 -22.26
C ILE A 95 -0.45 -18.71 -21.42
N GLU A 96 -1.17 -19.80 -21.69
CA GLU A 96 -2.35 -20.22 -20.95
C GLU A 96 -2.00 -20.62 -19.50
N VAL A 97 -0.87 -21.32 -19.33
CA VAL A 97 -0.34 -21.71 -18.02
C VAL A 97 0.15 -20.46 -17.28
N ALA A 98 0.90 -19.60 -17.97
CA ALA A 98 1.39 -18.35 -17.40
C ALA A 98 0.24 -17.46 -16.92
N LEU A 99 -0.80 -17.24 -17.73
CA LEU A 99 -1.97 -16.45 -17.35
C LEU A 99 -2.69 -17.02 -16.13
N HIS A 100 -2.85 -18.35 -16.05
CA HIS A 100 -3.49 -18.99 -14.90
C HIS A 100 -2.71 -18.76 -13.60
N GLU A 101 -1.40 -18.95 -13.63
CA GLU A 101 -0.55 -18.72 -12.45
C GLU A 101 -0.42 -17.24 -12.09
N LEU A 102 -0.40 -16.33 -13.07
CA LEU A 102 -0.41 -14.89 -12.82
C LEU A 102 -1.70 -14.42 -12.16
N VAL A 103 -2.87 -14.94 -12.59
CA VAL A 103 -4.14 -14.62 -11.93
C VAL A 103 -4.15 -15.11 -10.48
N LYS A 104 -3.64 -16.32 -10.21
CA LYS A 104 -3.49 -16.82 -8.83
C LYS A 104 -2.57 -15.93 -8.00
N ALA A 105 -1.44 -15.50 -8.56
CA ALA A 105 -0.48 -14.63 -7.90
C ALA A 105 -1.10 -13.27 -7.57
N CYS A 106 -1.86 -12.67 -8.49
CA CYS A 106 -2.61 -11.44 -8.24
C CYS A 106 -3.61 -11.61 -7.09
N VAL A 107 -4.38 -12.71 -7.07
CA VAL A 107 -5.32 -13.00 -5.97
C VAL A 107 -4.56 -13.20 -4.65
N ALA A 108 -3.43 -13.89 -4.66
CA ALA A 108 -2.59 -14.09 -3.48
C ALA A 108 -2.01 -12.77 -2.95
N ALA A 109 -1.57 -11.87 -3.84
CA ALA A 109 -1.08 -10.55 -3.48
C ALA A 109 -2.13 -9.71 -2.74
N HIS A 110 -3.38 -9.73 -3.21
CA HIS A 110 -4.49 -9.04 -2.52
C HIS A 110 -4.89 -9.69 -1.18
N ARG A 111 -4.38 -10.90 -0.89
CA ARG A 111 -4.64 -11.63 0.36
C ARG A 111 -3.58 -11.41 1.45
N ILE A 112 -2.49 -10.68 1.18
CA ILE A 112 -1.44 -10.38 2.18
C ILE A 112 -2.06 -9.68 3.41
N ASP A 113 -2.76 -8.58 3.17
CA ASP A 113 -3.57 -7.87 4.16
C ASP A 113 -4.81 -7.30 3.47
N PRO A 114 -5.92 -8.07 3.40
CA PRO A 114 -7.12 -7.66 2.69
C PRO A 114 -7.74 -6.38 3.24
N THR A 115 -7.68 -6.19 4.56
CA THR A 115 -8.26 -5.03 5.23
C THR A 115 -7.44 -3.78 4.94
N LEU A 116 -6.12 -3.86 5.03
CA LEU A 116 -5.24 -2.75 4.66
C LEU A 116 -5.39 -2.39 3.19
N HIS A 117 -5.41 -3.39 2.31
CA HIS A 117 -5.61 -3.19 0.87
C HIS A 117 -6.94 -2.46 0.59
N GLN A 118 -8.03 -2.91 1.21
CA GLN A 118 -9.34 -2.28 1.08
C GLN A 118 -9.32 -0.82 1.53
N VAL A 119 -8.80 -0.54 2.73
CA VAL A 119 -8.83 0.83 3.30
C VAL A 119 -7.93 1.78 2.51
N LEU A 120 -6.77 1.31 2.04
CA LEU A 120 -5.92 2.07 1.14
C LEU A 120 -6.64 2.40 -0.18
N ASP A 121 -7.45 1.50 -0.71
CA ASP A 121 -8.16 1.74 -1.98
C ASP A 121 -9.39 2.64 -1.85
N GLU A 122 -10.14 2.51 -0.76
CA GLU A 122 -11.45 3.15 -0.59
C GLU A 122 -11.36 4.49 0.15
N GLN A 123 -10.50 4.60 1.17
CA GLN A 123 -10.53 5.74 2.09
C GLN A 123 -9.36 6.69 1.90
N VAL A 124 -8.21 6.21 1.42
CA VAL A 124 -7.04 7.06 1.21
C VAL A 124 -7.15 7.75 -0.16
N PRO A 125 -7.22 9.09 -0.23
CA PRO A 125 -7.29 9.80 -1.50
C PRO A 125 -6.13 9.38 -2.41
N ARG A 126 -6.43 9.05 -3.67
CA ARG A 126 -5.42 8.69 -4.68
C ARG A 126 -4.66 9.94 -5.10
N LEU A 127 -3.70 10.34 -4.26
CA LEU A 127 -2.81 11.46 -4.53
C LEU A 127 -1.76 10.96 -5.54
N ASN A 128 -1.97 11.26 -6.82
CA ASN A 128 -1.03 11.10 -7.95
C ASN A 128 -1.07 9.81 -8.80
N GLN A 129 -2.23 9.36 -9.31
CA GLN A 129 -2.22 8.49 -10.50
C GLN A 129 -3.38 8.74 -11.49
N SER A 130 -3.00 8.82 -12.76
CA SER A 130 -3.80 8.93 -13.97
C SER A 130 -4.82 7.78 -14.10
N SER A 131 -6.01 8.11 -14.60
CA SER A 131 -7.24 7.31 -14.53
C SER A 131 -7.30 5.98 -15.32
N ALA A 132 -6.21 5.51 -15.94
CA ALA A 132 -6.22 4.35 -16.84
C ALA A 132 -5.80 3.02 -16.16
N GLU A 133 -4.65 2.99 -15.48
CA GLU A 133 -4.16 1.76 -14.81
C GLU A 133 -5.09 1.34 -13.66
N ALA A 134 -5.53 2.33 -12.87
CA ALA A 134 -6.55 2.18 -11.85
C ALA A 134 -7.85 1.51 -12.38
N LYS A 135 -8.23 1.81 -13.62
CA LYS A 135 -9.47 1.34 -14.23
C LYS A 135 -9.34 -0.09 -14.74
N ILE A 136 -8.16 -0.48 -15.24
CA ILE A 136 -7.88 -1.87 -15.63
C ILE A 136 -7.91 -2.79 -14.40
N ILE A 137 -7.30 -2.37 -13.29
CA ILE A 137 -7.31 -3.13 -12.03
C ILE A 137 -8.74 -3.28 -11.48
N LEU A 138 -9.55 -2.21 -11.51
CA LEU A 138 -10.97 -2.27 -11.11
C LEU A 138 -11.78 -3.23 -11.97
N LEU A 139 -11.62 -3.18 -13.30
CA LEU A 139 -12.32 -4.08 -14.22
C LEU A 139 -11.94 -5.55 -14.00
N LEU A 140 -10.65 -5.83 -13.74
CA LEU A 140 -10.18 -7.17 -13.40
C LEU A 140 -10.74 -7.64 -12.04
N ARG A 141 -10.80 -6.77 -11.03
CA ARG A 141 -11.39 -7.08 -9.72
C ARG A 141 -12.87 -7.40 -9.82
N GLU A 142 -13.66 -6.59 -10.52
CA GLU A 142 -15.09 -6.82 -10.75
C GLU A 142 -15.35 -8.14 -11.48
N PHE A 143 -14.56 -8.42 -12.54
CA PHE A 143 -14.66 -9.66 -13.29
C PHE A 143 -14.42 -10.90 -12.41
N LEU A 144 -13.42 -10.86 -11.54
CA LEU A 144 -13.09 -11.98 -10.65
C LEU A 144 -14.16 -12.20 -9.57
N VAL A 145 -14.72 -11.13 -8.99
CA VAL A 145 -15.81 -11.22 -7.99
C VAL A 145 -17.07 -11.83 -8.61
N GLN A 146 -17.48 -11.39 -9.80
CA GLN A 146 -18.66 -11.92 -10.48
C GLN A 146 -18.56 -13.42 -10.81
N ARG A 147 -17.35 -13.96 -10.88
CA ARG A 147 -17.08 -15.34 -11.27
C ARG A 147 -16.85 -16.27 -10.07
N HIS A 148 -16.49 -15.72 -8.90
CA HIS A 148 -16.36 -16.48 -7.66
C HIS A 148 -17.70 -17.10 -7.20
N ASP A 149 -18.84 -16.51 -7.56
CA ASP A 149 -20.18 -17.05 -7.24
C ASP A 149 -20.62 -18.21 -8.16
N ARG A 150 -19.75 -18.70 -9.05
CA ARG A 150 -20.09 -19.70 -10.08
C ARG A 150 -19.18 -20.93 -10.12
N ILE A 151 -18.36 -21.14 -9.09
CA ILE A 151 -17.54 -22.36 -8.89
C ILE A 151 -17.95 -22.98 -7.56
#